data_AF-A0A928YCC5-F1
#
_entry.id   AF-A0A928YCC5-F1
#
_cell.length_a   1.000
_cell.length_b   1.000
_cell.length_c   1.000
_cell.angle_alpha   90.00
_cell.angle_beta   90.00
_cell.angle_gamma   90.00
#
_symmetry.space_group_name_H-M   'P 1'
#
loop_
_entity.id
_entity.type
_entity.pdbx_description
1 polymer ?
#
loop_
_entity_poly.entity_id
_entity_poly.type
_entity_poly.pdbx_seq_one_letter_code
_entity_poly.pdbx_strand_id
1 'polypeptide(L)'
;MNVAFITAVFISNLPEGVAGTLNLEAAGYTRQRVFWMWSLLVLISAASAGLGYLLIHRRPELDGLYAQAFAAGAMLTMLADAMMPEAFEHGGKLVGLFTVMGFLAAAILSVAQ
;
A
#
# COMPACT_ATOMS: atom_id res chain seq x y z
N MET A 1 -15.17 6.80 -9.97
CA MET A 1 -14.81 6.32 -8.62
C MET A 1 -16.09 6.05 -7.86
N ASN A 2 -16.37 4.80 -7.45
CA ASN A 2 -17.57 4.48 -6.67
C ASN A 2 -17.28 4.71 -5.17
N VAL A 3 -18.26 5.23 -4.42
CA VAL A 3 -18.18 5.40 -2.95
C VAL A 3 -17.78 4.08 -2.28
N ALA A 4 -18.30 2.95 -2.76
CA ALA A 4 -17.95 1.63 -2.25
C ALA A 4 -16.43 1.34 -2.29
N PHE A 5 -15.75 1.74 -3.37
CA PHE A 5 -14.31 1.56 -3.51
C PHE A 5 -13.54 2.43 -2.51
N ILE A 6 -13.92 3.70 -2.35
CA ILE A 6 -13.29 4.62 -1.40
C ILE A 6 -13.46 4.09 0.03
N THR A 7 -14.67 3.65 0.38
CA THR A 7 -14.97 3.08 1.69
C THR A 7 -14.14 1.81 1.95
N ALA A 8 -14.03 0.91 0.96
CA ALA A 8 -13.23 -0.30 1.11
C ALA A 8 -11.74 0.01 1.36
N VAL A 9 -11.15 0.92 0.57
CA VAL A 9 -9.76 1.36 0.74
C VAL A 9 -9.55 2.00 2.12
N PHE A 10 -10.47 2.84 2.56
CA PHE A 10 -10.36 3.49 3.87
C PHE A 10 -10.40 2.49 5.02
N ILE A 11 -11.33 1.52 4.97
CA ILE A 11 -11.47 0.48 6.01
C ILE A 11 -10.22 -0.41 6.06
N SER A 12 -9.61 -0.75 4.92
CA SER A 12 -8.42 -1.60 4.90
C SER A 12 -7.16 -0.87 5.40
N ASN A 13 -7.02 0.41 5.09
CA ASN A 13 -5.83 1.20 5.45
C ASN A 13 -5.87 1.72 6.89
N LEU A 14 -7.05 1.80 7.52
CA LEU A 14 -7.18 2.25 8.91
C LEU A 14 -6.38 1.37 9.90
N PRO A 15 -6.54 0.04 9.92
CA PRO A 15 -5.73 -0.86 10.75
C PRO A 15 -4.23 -0.70 10.52
N GLU A 16 -3.80 -0.61 9.25
CA GLU A 16 -2.39 -0.43 8.89
C GLU A 16 -1.81 0.91 9.41
N GLY A 17 -2.57 2.00 9.27
CA GLY A 17 -2.16 3.30 9.78
C GLY A 17 -2.02 3.33 11.30
N VAL A 18 -2.92 2.65 12.03
CA VAL A 18 -2.83 2.51 13.48
C VAL A 18 -1.63 1.65 13.87
N ALA A 19 -1.45 0.48 13.25
CA ALA A 19 -0.32 -0.40 13.52
C ALA A 19 1.03 0.31 13.24
N GLY A 20 1.16 1.00 12.11
CA GLY A 20 2.36 1.76 11.77
C GLY A 20 2.66 2.89 12.76
N THR A 21 1.63 3.57 13.26
CA THR A 21 1.78 4.61 14.30
C THR A 21 2.26 4.00 15.62
N LEU A 22 1.66 2.89 16.05
CA LEU A 22 2.06 2.18 17.28
C LEU A 22 3.50 1.65 17.18
N ASN A 23 3.91 1.12 16.03
CA ASN A 23 5.28 0.67 15.80
C ASN A 23 6.28 1.83 15.91
N LEU A 24 5.96 3.01 15.37
CA LEU A 24 6.80 4.21 15.51
C LEU A 24 6.88 4.71 16.96
N GLU A 25 5.76 4.71 17.69
CA GLU A 25 5.76 5.05 19.11
C GLU A 25 6.58 4.04 19.93
N ALA A 26 6.46 2.73 19.65
CA ALA A 26 7.25 1.68 20.28
C ALA A 26 8.75 1.80 19.97
N ALA A 27 9.10 2.29 18.78
CA ALA A 27 10.47 2.64 18.40
C ALA A 27 10.98 3.95 19.04
N GLY A 28 10.20 4.59 19.92
CA GLY A 28 10.60 5.77 20.70
C GLY A 28 10.35 7.12 20.01
N TYR A 29 9.59 7.16 18.90
CA TYR A 29 9.24 8.42 18.25
C TYR A 29 8.17 9.18 19.04
N THR A 30 8.30 10.50 19.12
CA THR A 30 7.29 11.35 19.77
C THR A 30 6.04 11.50 18.90
N ARG A 31 4.86 11.59 19.51
CA ARG A 31 3.57 11.78 18.83
C ARG A 31 3.57 12.92 17.80
N GLN A 32 4.21 14.04 18.14
CA GLN A 32 4.30 15.19 17.25
C GLN A 32 5.13 14.87 16.00
N ARG A 33 6.22 14.10 16.14
CA ARG A 33 7.05 13.67 15.01
C ARG A 33 6.29 12.70 14.11
N VAL A 34 5.58 11.74 14.70
CA VAL A 34 4.74 10.78 13.94
C VAL A 34 3.65 11.51 13.15
N PHE A 35 2.97 12.48 13.76
CA PHE A 35 1.97 13.31 13.08
C PHE A 35 2.54 14.07 11.87
N TRP A 36 3.73 14.67 12.03
CA TRP A 36 4.40 15.37 10.93
C TRP A 36 4.86 14.42 9.82
N MET A 37 5.34 13.22 10.17
CA MET A 37 5.69 12.18 9.19
C MET A 37 4.47 11.77 8.36
N TRP A 38 3.32 11.52 8.99
CA TRP A 38 2.07 11.21 8.28
C TRP A 38 1.60 12.37 7.41
N SER A 39 1.62 13.60 7.92
CA SER A 39 1.22 14.78 7.16
C SER A 39 2.10 14.99 5.93
N LEU A 40 3.41 14.84 6.09
CA LEU A 40 4.36 14.96 5.00
C LEU A 40 4.17 13.84 3.96
N LEU A 41 3.94 12.61 4.41
CA LEU A 41 3.63 11.48 3.54
C LEU A 41 2.40 11.76 2.68
N VAL A 42 1.30 12.22 3.28
CA VAL A 42 0.08 12.58 2.55
C VAL A 42 0.34 13.65 1.48
N LEU A 43 1.09 14.69 1.83
CA LEU A 43 1.43 15.77 0.90
C LEU A 43 2.30 15.29 -0.26
N ILE A 44 3.33 14.50 0.02
CA ILE A 44 4.22 13.93 -1.01
C ILE A 44 3.44 12.97 -1.92
N SER A 45 2.59 12.11 -1.36
CA SER A 45 1.74 11.20 -2.13
C SER A 45 0.76 11.95 -3.02
N ALA A 46 0.10 13.00 -2.51
CA ALA A 46 -0.81 13.83 -3.30
C ALA A 46 -0.08 14.55 -4.45
N ALA A 47 1.09 15.12 -4.18
CA ALA A 47 1.92 15.75 -5.20
C ALA A 47 2.38 14.74 -6.27
N SER A 48 2.83 13.55 -5.84
CA SER A 48 3.29 12.49 -6.73
C SER A 48 2.17 11.97 -7.63
N ALA A 49 0.98 11.75 -7.07
CA ALA A 49 -0.21 11.35 -7.83
C ALA A 49 -0.62 12.44 -8.84
N GLY A 50 -0.60 13.72 -8.43
CA GLY A 50 -0.91 14.85 -9.31
C GLY A 50 0.08 14.97 -10.48
N LEU A 51 1.38 14.81 -10.22
CA LEU A 51 2.41 14.79 -11.25
C LEU A 51 2.24 13.61 -12.21
N GLY A 52 1.98 12.41 -11.68
CA GLY A 52 1.71 11.21 -12.48
C GLY A 52 0.51 11.38 -13.41
N TYR A 53 -0.58 11.95 -12.89
CA TYR A 53 -1.76 12.28 -13.69
C TYR A 53 -1.44 13.26 -14.84
N LEU A 54 -0.69 14.33 -14.55
CA LEU A 54 -0.33 15.31 -15.57
C LEU A 54 0.58 14.71 -16.66
N LEU A 55 1.52 13.85 -16.29
CA LEU A 55 2.42 13.15 -17.20
C LEU A 55 1.67 12.24 -18.18
N ILE A 56 0.74 11.42 -17.67
CA ILE A 56 -0.07 10.50 -18.48
C ILE A 56 -1.03 11.28 -19.38
N HIS A 57 -1.66 12.34 -18.87
CA HIS A 57 -2.59 13.16 -19.65
C HIS A 57 -1.95 13.83 -20.87
N ARG A 58 -0.65 14.14 -20.82
CA ARG A 58 0.11 14.74 -21.94
C ARG A 58 0.56 13.73 -23.00
N ARG A 59 0.46 12.43 -22.72
CA ARG A 59 0.90 11.34 -23.61
C ARG A 59 -0.17 10.23 -23.62
N PRO A 60 -1.34 10.47 -24.23
CA PRO A 60 -2.44 9.51 -24.24
C PRO A 60 -2.11 8.17 -24.94
N GLU A 61 -1.02 8.13 -25.72
CA GLU A 61 -0.50 6.90 -26.35
C GLU A 61 0.18 5.95 -25.34
N LEU A 62 0.53 6.44 -24.14
CA LEU A 62 1.00 5.61 -23.05
C LEU A 62 -0.21 5.09 -22.28
N ASP A 63 -0.65 3.86 -22.57
CA ASP A 63 -1.79 3.16 -21.95
C ASP A 63 -1.62 2.85 -20.44
N GLY A 64 -0.75 3.58 -19.73
CA GLY A 64 -0.48 3.37 -18.31
C GLY A 64 0.28 2.08 -17.98
N LEU A 65 0.57 1.23 -18.97
CA LEU A 65 1.23 -0.07 -18.80
C LEU A 65 2.57 0.05 -18.03
N TYR A 66 3.43 1.00 -18.43
CA TYR A 66 4.70 1.23 -17.76
C TYR A 66 4.53 1.74 -16.33
N ALA A 67 3.52 2.58 -16.07
CA ALA A 67 3.22 3.07 -14.73
C ALA A 67 2.69 1.95 -13.83
N GLN A 68 1.85 1.06 -14.38
CA GLN A 68 1.38 -0.14 -13.68
C GLN A 68 2.52 -1.11 -13.38
N ALA A 69 3.40 -1.38 -14.34
CA ALA A 69 4.58 -2.23 -14.13
C ALA A 69 5.51 -1.66 -13.05
N PHE A 70 5.75 -0.35 -13.07
CA PHE A 70 6.52 0.34 -12.04
C PHE A 70 5.85 0.26 -10.66
N ALA A 71 4.54 0.51 -10.58
CA ALA A 71 3.78 0.41 -9.33
C ALA A 71 3.79 -1.02 -8.76
N ALA A 72 3.65 -2.04 -9.63
CA ALA A 72 3.76 -3.44 -9.23
C ALA A 72 5.15 -3.76 -8.66
N GLY A 73 6.22 -3.26 -9.30
CA GLY A 73 7.58 -3.38 -8.77
C GLY A 73 7.76 -2.73 -7.41
N ALA A 74 7.25 -1.52 -7.21
CA ALA A 74 7.31 -0.82 -5.92
C ALA A 74 6.59 -1.60 -4.81
N MET A 75 5.42 -2.19 -5.11
CA MET A 75 4.70 -3.05 -4.17
C MET A 75 5.50 -4.32 -3.81
N LEU A 76 6.19 -4.92 -4.79
CA LEU A 76 7.05 -6.08 -4.53
C LEU A 76 8.24 -5.74 -3.63
N THR A 77 8.88 -4.58 -3.85
CA THR A 77 9.96 -4.10 -2.98
C THR A 77 9.46 -3.88 -1.55
N MET A 78 8.34 -3.18 -1.38
CA MET A 78 7.73 -2.97 -0.05
C MET A 78 7.40 -4.28 0.66
N LEU A 79 6.85 -5.25 -0.09
CA LEU A 79 6.51 -6.57 0.42
C LEU A 79 7.77 -7.33 0.89
N ALA A 80 8.85 -7.28 0.10
CA ALA A 80 10.10 -7.97 0.40
C ALA A 80 10.89 -7.33 1.55
N ASP A 81 10.97 -6.00 1.59
CA ASP A 81 11.83 -5.27 2.53
C ASP A 81 11.26 -5.23 3.95
N ALA A 82 9.94 -5.10 4.08
CA ALA A 82 9.32 -4.85 5.38
C ALA A 82 8.16 -5.81 5.69
N MET A 83 7.18 -5.94 4.79
CA MET A 83 5.93 -6.61 5.17
C MET A 83 6.08 -8.13 5.36
N MET A 84 6.84 -8.82 4.51
CA MET A 84 7.10 -10.25 4.69
C MET A 84 7.90 -10.51 5.98
N PRO A 85 9.06 -9.87 6.21
CA PRO A 85 9.80 -10.04 7.46
C PRO A 85 8.95 -9.79 8.72
N GLU A 86 8.22 -8.67 8.77
CA GLU A 86 7.37 -8.31 9.91
C GLU A 86 6.23 -9.32 10.12
N ALA A 87 5.58 -9.75 9.03
CA ALA A 87 4.54 -10.76 9.10
C ALA A 87 5.09 -12.09 9.64
N PHE A 88 6.27 -12.54 9.18
CA PHE A 88 6.90 -13.76 9.68
C PHE A 88 7.33 -13.65 11.15
N GLU A 89 7.81 -12.48 11.59
CA GLU A 89 8.20 -12.23 12.97
C GLU A 89 7.00 -12.34 13.92
N HIS A 90 5.85 -11.76 13.55
CA HIS A 90 4.65 -11.78 14.39
C HIS A 90 3.76 -13.02 14.24
N GLY A 91 3.65 -13.59 13.03
CA GLY A 91 2.73 -14.68 12.72
C GLY A 91 3.38 -16.05 12.49
N GLY A 92 4.71 -16.13 12.46
CA GLY A 92 5.47 -17.36 12.31
C GLY A 92 5.16 -18.14 11.03
N LYS A 93 5.25 -19.47 11.09
CA LYS A 93 5.13 -20.35 9.91
C LYS A 93 3.75 -20.34 9.24
N LEU A 94 2.70 -19.92 9.95
CA LEU A 94 1.33 -19.88 9.41
C LEU A 94 1.14 -18.75 8.40
N VAL A 95 1.96 -17.71 8.46
CA VAL A 95 1.90 -16.54 7.55
C VAL A 95 1.98 -17.00 6.09
N GLY A 96 2.89 -17.92 5.76
CA GLY A 96 3.02 -18.45 4.41
C GLY A 96 1.73 -19.09 3.90
N LEU A 97 1.00 -19.83 4.76
CA LEU A 97 -0.28 -20.43 4.39
C LEU A 97 -1.34 -19.36 4.09
N PHE A 98 -1.47 -18.35 4.96
CA PHE A 98 -2.42 -17.26 4.76
C PHE A 98 -2.08 -16.39 3.54
N THR A 99 -0.79 -16.14 3.28
CA THR A 99 -0.34 -15.45 2.06
C THR A 99 -0.75 -16.20 0.80
N VAL A 100 -0.55 -17.52 0.75
CA VAL A 100 -0.98 -18.35 -0.39
C VAL A 100 -2.50 -18.34 -0.54
N MET A 101 -3.25 -18.46 0.56
CA MET A 101 -4.72 -18.41 0.51
C MET A 101 -5.24 -17.04 0.03
N GLY A 102 -4.65 -15.94 0.49
CA GLY A 102 -4.99 -14.59 0.03
C GLY A 102 -4.71 -14.39 -1.46
N PHE A 103 -3.53 -14.84 -1.93
CA PHE A 103 -3.18 -14.79 -3.35
C PHE A 103 -4.13 -15.64 -4.21
N LEU A 104 -4.48 -16.84 -3.76
CA LEU A 104 -5.44 -17.71 -4.45
C LEU A 104 -6.82 -17.06 -4.53
N ALA A 105 -7.31 -16.45 -3.45
CA ALA A 105 -8.59 -15.74 -3.44
C ALA A 105 -8.58 -14.56 -4.42
N ALA A 106 -7.50 -13.78 -4.46
CA ALA A 106 -7.34 -12.69 -5.41
C ALA A 106 -7.31 -13.19 -6.87
N ALA A 107 -6.63 -14.31 -7.14
CA ALA A 107 -6.59 -14.92 -8.47
C ALA A 107 -7.97 -15.41 -8.92
N ILE A 108 -8.72 -16.07 -8.03
CA ILE A 108 -10.09 -16.51 -8.31
C ILE A 108 -10.98 -15.30 -8.62
N LEU A 109 -10.87 -14.22 -7.83
CA LEU A 109 -11.64 -13.01 -8.06
C LEU A 109 -11.30 -12.37 -9.40
N SER A 110 -10.02 -12.33 -9.77
CA SER A 110 -9.55 -11.78 -11.05
C SER A 110 -10.10 -12.53 -12.27
N VAL A 111 -10.23 -13.86 -12.18
CA VAL A 111 -10.80 -14.68 -13.27
C VAL A 111 -12.34 -14.62 -13.30
N ALA A 112 -12.97 -14.33 -12.15
CA ALA A 112 -14.42 -14.24 -12.04
C ALA A 112 -15.00 -12.87 -12.44
N GLN A 113 -14.14 -11.86 -12.66
CA GLN A 113 -14.47 -10.48 -13.06
C GLN A 113 -14.35 -10.29 -14.57
#